data_AF-A0A0C2YIV6-F1
#
_entry.id   AF-A0A0C2YIV6-F1
#
_cell.length_a   1.000
_cell.length_b   1.000
_cell.length_c   1.000
_cell.angle_alpha   90.00
_cell.angle_beta   90.00
_cell.angle_gamma   90.00
#
_symmetry.space_group_name_H-M   'P 1'
#
loop_
_entity.id
_entity.type
_entity.pdbx_description
1 polymer ?
#
loop_
_entity_poly.entity_id
_entity_poly.type
_entity_poly.pdbx_seq_one_letter_code
_entity_poly.pdbx_strand_id
1 'polypeptide(L)'
;MKLNWSLQKSKSSRMSQATPEHPLKRTEEPLTKDNDQPPPFQSALYWFDDGNVILQIETKQYRVHRSLLSRHSKVFKDMFSLPQPAMDPGPITSDGCPVIFLCDKATDLEHALSVIYDNIR
;
A
#
# COMPACT_ATOMS: atom_id res chain seq x y z
N MET A 1 43.99 8.51 49.59
CA MET A 1 42.85 9.24 48.98
C MET A 1 42.79 8.90 47.50
N LYS A 2 41.60 8.88 46.87
CA LYS A 2 41.31 8.83 45.41
C LYS A 2 42.08 7.76 44.60
N LEU A 3 41.46 6.63 44.25
CA LEU A 3 40.50 6.39 43.14
C LEU A 3 41.18 6.04 41.80
N ASN A 4 40.77 4.94 41.16
CA ASN A 4 40.40 4.98 39.74
C ASN A 4 39.50 3.82 39.24
N TRP A 5 38.97 4.06 38.04
CA TRP A 5 37.80 3.54 37.32
C TRP A 5 37.68 2.03 36.95
N SER A 6 36.50 1.65 36.45
CA SER A 6 36.04 0.33 35.97
C SER A 6 34.95 0.53 34.87
N LEU A 7 34.64 -0.38 33.94
CA LEU A 7 34.39 -1.82 34.13
C LEU A 7 34.89 -2.69 32.94
N GLN A 8 34.17 -3.75 32.53
CA GLN A 8 34.83 -5.05 32.29
C GLN A 8 33.94 -6.14 31.60
N LYS A 9 34.48 -6.84 30.58
CA LYS A 9 34.12 -8.21 30.06
C LYS A 9 32.76 -8.35 29.28
N SER A 10 32.47 -9.40 28.47
CA SER A 10 33.19 -10.62 27.99
C SER A 10 32.49 -11.42 26.83
N LYS A 11 33.29 -12.13 25.99
CA LYS A 11 33.13 -13.54 25.48
C LYS A 11 32.00 -13.91 24.45
N SER A 12 32.06 -15.01 23.65
CA SER A 12 33.16 -15.91 23.18
C SER A 12 32.72 -17.09 22.25
N SER A 13 33.42 -17.30 21.10
CA SER A 13 33.59 -18.59 20.33
C SER A 13 32.35 -19.28 19.68
N ARG A 14 32.45 -20.21 18.71
CA ARG A 14 33.60 -20.96 18.09
C ARG A 14 33.35 -21.25 16.57
N MET A 15 34.35 -21.79 15.85
CA MET A 15 34.42 -21.88 14.37
C MET A 15 34.12 -23.26 13.73
N SER A 16 33.92 -23.25 12.40
CA SER A 16 34.24 -24.31 11.40
C SER A 16 34.66 -23.65 10.05
N GLN A 17 35.23 -24.38 9.09
CA GLN A 17 35.91 -23.83 7.89
C GLN A 17 35.57 -24.57 6.57
N ALA A 18 36.08 -24.05 5.43
CA ALA A 18 36.25 -24.65 4.08
C ALA A 18 35.02 -24.68 3.13
N THR A 19 35.10 -24.39 1.81
CA THR A 19 35.99 -23.51 1.00
C THR A 19 35.18 -22.93 -0.22
N PRO A 20 35.68 -22.47 -1.42
CA PRO A 20 35.06 -21.31 -2.07
C PRO A 20 34.34 -21.59 -3.41
N GLU A 21 33.10 -21.13 -3.55
CA GLU A 21 32.34 -21.15 -4.81
C GLU A 21 31.74 -19.76 -5.11
N HIS A 22 32.36 -19.03 -6.02
CA HIS A 22 31.77 -17.89 -6.75
C HIS A 22 31.99 -18.20 -8.24
N PRO A 23 30.99 -18.10 -9.12
CA PRO A 23 29.92 -17.11 -9.05
C PRO A 23 28.49 -17.65 -9.26
N LEU A 24 27.52 -16.96 -8.66
CA LEU A 24 26.51 -16.23 -9.45
C LEU A 24 25.78 -15.24 -8.54
N LYS A 25 25.95 -13.95 -8.84
CA LYS A 25 25.16 -12.89 -8.19
C LYS A 25 23.73 -12.99 -8.72
N ARG A 26 22.90 -13.83 -8.09
CA ARG A 26 21.44 -13.72 -8.22
C ARG A 26 21.02 -12.45 -7.50
N THR A 27 21.22 -11.32 -8.17
CA THR A 27 20.29 -10.21 -8.05
C THR A 27 18.90 -10.81 -8.25
N GLU A 28 18.06 -10.78 -7.22
CA GLU A 28 16.64 -10.99 -7.41
C GLU A 28 16.14 -9.71 -8.09
N GLU A 29 16.26 -9.68 -9.42
CA GLU A 29 15.86 -8.54 -10.21
C GLU A 29 14.37 -8.32 -9.95
N PRO A 30 13.96 -7.16 -9.39
CA PRO A 30 12.55 -6.88 -9.18
C PRO A 30 11.87 -7.02 -10.54
N LEU A 31 10.83 -7.86 -10.62
CA LEU A 31 10.16 -8.17 -11.87
C LEU A 31 9.49 -6.91 -12.43
N THR A 32 10.26 -6.12 -13.18
CA THR A 32 9.81 -5.07 -14.06
C THR A 32 9.02 -5.73 -15.16
N LYS A 33 7.73 -5.99 -14.88
CA LYS A 33 6.73 -6.15 -15.92
C LYS A 33 6.86 -4.91 -16.80
N ASP A 34 7.23 -5.14 -18.04
CA ASP A 34 7.34 -4.10 -19.05
C ASP A 34 5.94 -3.54 -19.27
N ASN A 35 5.67 -2.39 -18.66
CA ASN A 35 4.32 -1.92 -18.37
C ASN A 35 3.98 -0.76 -19.32
N ASP A 36 3.64 -1.10 -20.57
CA ASP A 36 3.02 -0.18 -21.55
C ASP A 36 1.66 0.39 -21.07
N GLN A 37 1.14 -0.07 -19.94
CA GLN A 37 -0.06 0.49 -19.33
C GLN A 37 0.21 1.94 -18.86
N PRO A 38 -0.51 2.94 -19.40
CA PRO A 38 -0.19 4.35 -19.15
C PRO A 38 -0.38 4.72 -17.67
N PRO A 39 0.34 5.74 -17.17
CA PRO A 39 0.22 6.19 -15.78
C PRO A 39 -1.24 6.46 -15.38
N PRO A 40 -1.67 6.05 -14.17
CA PRO A 40 -3.05 6.23 -13.76
C PRO A 40 -3.39 7.72 -13.61
N PHE A 41 -4.56 8.11 -14.11
CA PHE A 41 -5.03 9.49 -14.09
C PHE A 41 -6.21 9.68 -13.13
N GLN A 42 -6.38 10.90 -12.64
CA GLN A 42 -7.36 11.23 -11.59
C GLN A 42 -8.74 11.55 -12.19
N SER A 43 -9.81 11.13 -11.51
CA SER A 43 -11.19 11.39 -11.92
C SER A 43 -11.62 12.80 -11.55
N ALA A 44 -11.82 13.66 -12.55
CA ALA A 44 -12.23 15.06 -12.37
C ALA A 44 -13.61 15.27 -11.68
N LEU A 45 -14.41 14.22 -11.50
CA LEU A 45 -15.71 14.28 -10.81
C LEU A 45 -15.65 13.81 -9.35
N TYR A 46 -14.72 12.91 -9.02
CA TYR A 46 -14.65 12.24 -7.72
C TYR A 46 -13.21 12.22 -7.21
N TRP A 47 -12.69 13.42 -6.97
CA TRP A 47 -11.40 13.65 -6.36
C TRP A 47 -11.55 14.69 -5.23
N PHE A 48 -11.75 14.19 -4.00
CA PHE A 48 -11.99 15.02 -2.83
C PHE A 48 -10.70 15.18 -2.02
N ASP A 49 -10.30 16.42 -1.70
CA ASP A 49 -9.04 16.68 -0.98
C ASP A 49 -8.99 16.00 0.41
N ASP A 50 -10.14 15.92 1.09
CA ASP A 50 -10.35 15.21 2.36
C ASP A 50 -10.58 13.69 2.22
N GLY A 51 -10.64 13.18 0.97
CA GLY A 51 -10.80 11.77 0.65
C GLY A 51 -9.65 10.89 1.17
N ASN A 52 -10.01 9.81 1.87
CA ASN A 52 -9.11 8.98 2.67
C ASN A 52 -8.99 7.51 2.19
N VAL A 53 -9.38 7.24 0.95
CA VAL A 53 -8.96 6.09 0.15
C VAL A 53 -8.90 6.50 -1.32
N ILE A 54 -7.95 5.93 -2.06
CA ILE A 54 -7.94 5.98 -3.53
C ILE A 54 -8.43 4.63 -4.04
N LEU A 55 -9.55 4.63 -4.77
CA LEU A 55 -9.95 3.48 -5.57
C LEU A 55 -9.30 3.61 -6.94
N GLN A 56 -8.63 2.56 -7.42
CA GLN A 56 -8.16 2.49 -8.81
C GLN A 56 -8.91 1.40 -9.57
N ILE A 57 -9.42 1.77 -10.74
CA ILE A 57 -9.98 0.85 -11.73
C ILE A 57 -9.30 1.14 -13.06
N GLU A 58 -8.88 0.09 -13.78
CA GLU A 58 -8.18 0.21 -15.06
C GLU A 58 -6.97 1.17 -14.91
N THR A 59 -7.00 2.32 -15.58
CA THR A 59 -6.02 3.42 -15.50
C THR A 59 -6.58 4.68 -14.83
N LYS A 60 -7.72 4.61 -14.14
CA LYS A 60 -8.41 5.76 -13.53
C LYS A 60 -8.49 5.64 -12.01
N GLN A 61 -8.23 6.74 -11.31
CA GLN A 61 -8.21 6.83 -9.85
C GLN A 61 -9.29 7.79 -9.31
N TYR A 62 -9.87 7.42 -8.16
CA TYR A 62 -10.95 8.12 -7.49
C TYR A 62 -10.58 8.31 -6.01
N ARG A 63 -10.38 9.55 -5.56
CA ARG A 63 -10.01 9.89 -4.17
C ARG A 63 -11.28 10.22 -3.39
N VAL A 64 -11.67 9.33 -2.47
CA VAL A 64 -13.03 9.25 -1.93
C VAL A 64 -13.06 8.85 -0.44
N HIS A 65 -14.24 8.94 0.19
CA HIS A 65 -14.43 8.73 1.62
C HIS A 65 -14.81 7.29 2.00
N ARG A 66 -13.93 6.62 2.76
CA ARG A 66 -14.17 5.25 3.30
C ARG A 66 -15.45 5.17 4.12
N SER A 67 -15.72 6.18 4.94
CA SER A 67 -16.89 6.27 5.83
C SER A 67 -18.21 6.32 5.05
N LEU A 68 -18.23 7.04 3.93
CA LEU A 68 -19.44 7.19 3.11
C LEU A 68 -19.68 5.94 2.27
N LEU A 69 -18.65 5.41 1.61
CA LEU A 69 -18.70 4.12 0.92
C LEU A 69 -19.19 2.99 1.86
N SER A 70 -18.69 2.96 3.11
CA SER A 70 -19.12 1.99 4.13
C SER A 70 -20.57 2.17 4.62
N ARG A 71 -21.10 3.39 4.56
CA ARG A 71 -22.48 3.70 4.96
C ARG A 71 -23.48 3.22 3.91
N HIS A 72 -23.14 3.38 2.63
CA HIS A 72 -24.05 3.12 1.51
C HIS A 72 -23.81 1.77 0.81
N SER A 73 -22.66 1.11 1.04
CA SER A 73 -22.37 -0.23 0.51
C SER A 73 -21.78 -1.15 1.58
N LYS A 74 -22.44 -2.30 1.78
CA LYS A 74 -21.91 -3.38 2.63
C LYS A 74 -20.59 -3.93 2.08
N VAL A 75 -20.43 -4.01 0.75
CA VAL A 75 -19.21 -4.56 0.13
C VAL A 75 -17.99 -3.71 0.50
N PHE A 76 -18.08 -2.38 0.40
CA PHE A 76 -16.99 -1.50 0.82
C PHE A 76 -16.78 -1.51 2.34
N LYS A 77 -17.85 -1.57 3.13
CA LYS A 77 -17.75 -1.70 4.60
C LYS A 77 -16.97 -2.95 5.01
N ASP A 78 -17.35 -4.10 4.47
CA ASP A 78 -16.75 -5.39 4.80
C ASP A 78 -15.29 -5.42 4.31
N MET A 79 -15.03 -4.98 3.06
CA MET A 79 -13.69 -4.81 2.48
C MET A 79 -12.77 -3.95 3.35
N PHE A 80 -13.24 -2.80 3.84
CA PHE A 80 -12.44 -1.91 4.69
C PHE A 80 -12.27 -2.40 6.14
N SER A 81 -13.00 -3.44 6.54
CA SER A 81 -12.89 -4.07 7.87
C SER A 81 -11.89 -5.23 7.93
N LEU A 82 -11.46 -5.74 6.77
CA LEU A 82 -10.45 -6.81 6.71
C LEU A 82 -9.08 -6.29 7.16
N PRO A 83 -8.33 -7.06 7.97
CA PRO A 83 -6.97 -6.69 8.33
C PRO A 83 -6.04 -6.79 7.12
N GLN A 84 -5.41 -5.67 6.74
CA GLN A 84 -4.36 -5.69 5.72
C GLN A 84 -3.14 -6.52 6.21
N PRO A 85 -2.43 -7.24 5.32
CA PRO A 85 -1.23 -7.98 5.70
C PRO A 85 -0.15 -7.06 6.28
N ALA A 86 0.33 -7.36 7.49
CA ALA A 86 1.32 -6.52 8.17
C ALA A 86 2.70 -6.46 7.47
N MET A 87 2.95 -7.33 6.49
CA MET A 87 4.16 -7.36 5.66
C MET A 87 3.96 -6.76 4.27
N ASP A 88 2.71 -6.52 3.85
CA ASP A 88 2.36 -5.86 2.60
C ASP A 88 1.02 -5.10 2.78
N PRO A 89 1.06 -3.81 3.15
CA PRO A 89 -0.14 -3.00 3.33
C PRO A 89 -0.79 -2.55 2.01
N GLY A 90 -0.26 -2.98 0.85
CA GLY A 90 -0.59 -2.46 -0.46
C GLY A 90 0.07 -1.11 -0.77
N PRO A 91 -0.24 -0.50 -1.94
CA PRO A 91 0.31 0.79 -2.30
C PRO A 91 -0.30 1.89 -1.42
N ILE A 92 0.56 2.74 -0.87
CA ILE A 92 0.18 3.95 -0.14
C ILE A 92 0.83 5.13 -0.86
N THR A 93 0.05 6.18 -1.11
CA THR A 93 0.53 7.42 -1.75
C THR A 93 1.37 8.27 -0.78
N SER A 94 2.08 9.26 -1.30
CA SER A 94 3.01 10.09 -0.52
C SER A 94 2.37 10.92 0.60
N ASP A 95 1.04 11.13 0.56
CA ASP A 95 0.25 11.76 1.62
C ASP A 95 -0.39 10.75 2.60
N GLY A 96 -0.05 9.45 2.48
CA GLY A 96 -0.55 8.39 3.35
C GLY A 96 -1.89 7.78 2.92
N CYS A 97 -2.44 8.15 1.76
CA CYS A 97 -3.73 7.62 1.31
C CYS A 97 -3.57 6.20 0.70
N PRO A 98 -4.29 5.18 1.20
CA PRO A 98 -4.17 3.81 0.70
C PRO A 98 -4.86 3.65 -0.67
N VAL A 99 -4.21 2.94 -1.58
CA VAL A 99 -4.73 2.61 -2.91
C VAL A 99 -5.33 1.21 -2.90
N ILE A 100 -6.58 1.08 -3.38
CA ILE A 100 -7.28 -0.20 -3.52
C ILE A 100 -7.64 -0.38 -4.99
N PHE A 101 -7.12 -1.46 -5.59
CA PHE A 101 -7.48 -1.85 -6.95
C PHE A 101 -8.81 -2.62 -6.93
N LEU A 102 -9.71 -2.29 -7.86
CA LEU A 102 -10.96 -3.02 -8.09
C LEU A 102 -10.97 -3.56 -9.52
N CYS A 103 -11.65 -4.68 -9.75
CA CYS A 103 -11.70 -5.39 -11.03
C CYS A 103 -12.97 -5.09 -11.85
N ASP A 104 -13.81 -4.18 -11.36
CA ASP A 104 -15.02 -3.68 -12.01
C ASP A 104 -14.68 -2.70 -13.14
N LYS A 105 -15.68 -2.16 -13.86
CA LYS A 105 -15.46 -1.11 -14.86
C LYS A 105 -15.49 0.28 -14.24
N ALA A 106 -14.78 1.23 -14.84
CA ALA A 106 -14.81 2.63 -14.43
C ALA A 106 -16.24 3.21 -14.42
N THR A 107 -17.07 2.84 -15.40
CA THR A 107 -18.50 3.22 -15.48
C THR A 107 -19.31 2.74 -14.28
N ASP A 108 -19.05 1.52 -13.82
CA ASP A 108 -19.89 0.84 -12.85
C ASP A 108 -19.61 1.41 -11.45
N LEU A 109 -18.35 1.77 -11.18
CA LEU A 109 -17.99 2.58 -10.02
C LEU A 109 -18.53 4.02 -10.10
N GLU A 110 -18.49 4.67 -11.27
CA GLU A 110 -19.02 6.04 -11.42
C GLU A 110 -20.54 6.13 -11.18
N HIS A 111 -21.29 5.11 -11.60
CA HIS A 111 -22.72 4.97 -11.28
C HIS A 111 -22.95 4.68 -9.79
N ALA A 112 -22.05 3.94 -9.12
CA ALA A 112 -22.13 3.76 -7.67
C ALA A 112 -21.77 5.05 -6.90
N LEU A 113 -20.80 5.84 -7.40
CA LEU A 113 -20.38 7.09 -6.79
C LEU A 113 -21.43 8.20 -6.93
N SER A 114 -22.10 8.36 -8.08
CA SER A 114 -23.18 9.35 -8.23
C SER A 114 -24.34 9.07 -7.25
N VAL A 115 -24.74 7.81 -7.12
CA VAL A 115 -25.77 7.39 -6.15
C VAL A 115 -25.37 7.69 -4.70
N ILE A 116 -24.07 7.73 -4.38
CA ILE A 116 -23.55 7.97 -3.04
C ILE A 116 -23.31 9.46 -2.74
N TYR A 117 -22.82 10.24 -3.72
CA TYR A 117 -22.42 11.65 -3.52
C TYR A 117 -23.49 12.64 -3.97
N ASP A 118 -24.09 12.46 -5.15
CA ASP A 118 -25.01 13.46 -5.75
C ASP A 118 -26.36 13.55 -5.01
N ASN A 119 -26.69 12.52 -4.22
CA ASN A 119 -27.86 12.45 -3.36
C ASN A 119 -27.66 13.09 -1.97
N ILE A 120 -26.50 13.70 -1.70
CA ILE A 120 -26.20 14.40 -0.44
C ILE A 120 -26.14 15.90 -0.73
N ARG A 121 -27.21 16.61 -0.35
CA ARG A 121 -27.48 18.00 -0.71
C ARG A 121 -28.17 18.77 0.41
#